data_AF-A0A844ZJT2-F1
#
_entry.id   AF-A0A844ZJT2-F1
#
_cell.length_a   1.000
_cell.length_b   1.000
_cell.length_c   1.000
_cell.angle_alpha   90.00
_cell.angle_beta   90.00
_cell.angle_gamma   90.00
#
_symmetry.space_group_name_H-M   'P 1'
#
loop_
_entity.id
_entity.type
_entity.pdbx_description
1 polymer ?
#
loop_
_entity_poly.entity_id
_entity_poly.type
_entity_poly.pdbx_seq_one_letter_code
_entity_poly.pdbx_strand_id
1 'polypeptide(L)'
;MFPALAVATFMVLLTVIMHGLGLLGLARVLRIEREEEQLESISPVSARGIAFTLALVVGLFLLHGAEIWLYAAVYLVLDALPDLHTAVYFSTITYSTIGYDDAGLAHDWQLVAAIEGMNGIILMGWSTAFFVSLITRLSRK
;
A
#
# COMPACT_ATOMS: atom_id res chain seq x y z
N MET A 1 0.79 -18.80 -19.01
CA MET A 1 0.34 -17.46 -19.48
C MET A 1 -1.06 -17.07 -19.02
N PHE A 2 -2.15 -17.71 -19.48
CA PHE A 2 -3.53 -17.34 -19.04
C PHE A 2 -3.76 -17.40 -17.52
N PRO A 3 -3.26 -18.42 -16.77
CA PRO A 3 -3.41 -18.46 -15.32
C PRO A 3 -2.74 -17.27 -14.61
N ALA A 4 -1.52 -16.89 -15.04
CA ALA A 4 -0.79 -15.77 -14.48
C ALA A 4 -1.55 -14.43 -14.67
N LEU A 5 -2.14 -14.21 -15.85
CA LEU A 5 -2.95 -13.01 -16.10
C LEU A 5 -4.22 -12.98 -15.23
N ALA A 6 -4.87 -14.12 -15.04
CA ALA A 6 -6.06 -14.22 -14.18
C ALA A 6 -5.71 -13.93 -12.72
N VAL A 7 -4.63 -14.53 -12.21
CA VAL A 7 -4.11 -14.27 -10.85
C VAL A 7 -3.74 -12.80 -10.68
N ALA A 8 -2.96 -12.24 -11.60
CA ALA A 8 -2.56 -10.84 -11.54
C ALA A 8 -3.75 -9.89 -11.56
N THR A 9 -4.74 -10.14 -12.43
CA THR A 9 -5.97 -9.32 -12.50
C THR A 9 -6.75 -9.39 -11.19
N PHE A 10 -6.94 -10.60 -10.65
CA PHE A 10 -7.61 -10.78 -9.37
C PHE A 10 -6.88 -10.02 -8.24
N MET A 11 -5.56 -10.13 -8.19
CA MET A 11 -4.73 -9.46 -7.19
C MET A 11 -4.79 -7.93 -7.30
N VAL A 12 -4.76 -7.39 -8.53
CA VAL A 12 -4.94 -5.95 -8.76
C VAL A 12 -6.31 -5.50 -8.25
N LEU A 13 -7.40 -6.19 -8.61
CA LEU A 13 -8.74 -5.81 -8.15
C LEU A 13 -8.86 -5.89 -6.63
N LEU A 14 -8.36 -6.96 -6.01
CA LEU A 14 -8.38 -7.15 -4.57
C LEU A 14 -7.61 -6.04 -3.85
N THR A 15 -6.38 -5.77 -4.28
CA THR A 15 -5.53 -4.74 -3.67
C THR A 15 -6.05 -3.33 -3.90
N VAL A 16 -6.57 -3.00 -5.09
CA VAL A 16 -7.21 -1.69 -5.35
C VAL A 16 -8.42 -1.47 -4.45
N ILE A 17 -9.27 -2.48 -4.27
CA ILE A 17 -10.43 -2.40 -3.37
C ILE A 17 -9.97 -2.26 -1.92
N MET A 18 -9.04 -3.11 -1.48
CA MET A 18 -8.45 -3.03 -0.14
C MET A 18 -7.86 -1.64 0.11
N HIS A 19 -7.10 -1.10 -0.84
CA HIS A 19 -6.47 0.21 -0.76
C HIS A 19 -7.50 1.32 -0.59
N GLY A 20 -8.50 1.35 -1.48
CA GLY A 20 -9.56 2.35 -1.42
C GLY A 20 -10.33 2.31 -0.10
N LEU A 21 -10.66 1.11 0.39
CA LEU A 21 -11.30 0.94 1.71
C LEU A 21 -10.38 1.37 2.85
N GLY A 22 -9.08 1.06 2.76
CA GLY A 22 -8.06 1.47 3.73
C GLY A 22 -7.93 2.97 3.82
N LEU A 23 -7.85 3.69 2.70
CA LEU A 23 -7.81 5.14 2.65
C LEU A 23 -9.10 5.77 3.22
N LEU A 24 -10.27 5.21 2.89
CA LEU A 24 -11.54 5.63 3.48
C LEU A 24 -11.59 5.38 4.99
N GLY A 25 -11.05 4.26 5.46
CA GLY A 25 -10.91 3.93 6.88
C GLY A 25 -10.02 4.92 7.60
N LEU A 26 -8.81 5.15 7.10
CA LEU A 26 -7.86 6.14 7.62
C LEU A 26 -8.48 7.54 7.67
N ALA A 27 -9.15 7.96 6.60
CA ALA A 27 -9.82 9.26 6.55
C ALA A 27 -10.94 9.38 7.60
N ARG A 28 -11.66 8.29 7.92
CA ARG A 28 -12.71 8.30 8.94
C ARG A 28 -12.12 8.31 10.35
N VAL A 29 -11.19 7.42 10.67
CA VAL A 29 -10.55 7.33 12.00
C VAL A 29 -9.90 8.66 12.36
N LEU A 30 -9.11 9.22 11.45
CA LEU A 30 -8.42 10.50 11.67
C LEU A 30 -9.38 11.70 11.68
N ARG A 31 -10.61 11.58 11.16
CA ARG A 31 -11.66 12.60 11.29
C ARG A 31 -12.42 12.50 12.60
N ILE A 32 -12.65 11.30 13.11
CA ILE A 32 -13.31 11.08 14.40
C ILE A 32 -12.48 11.71 15.53
N GLU A 33 -11.17 11.48 15.54
CA GLU A 33 -10.25 12.15 16.47
C GLU A 33 -10.34 13.69 16.37
N ARG A 34 -10.60 14.22 15.17
CA ARG A 34 -10.72 15.65 14.92
C ARG A 34 -12.07 16.24 15.36
N GLU A 35 -13.16 15.50 15.21
CA GLU A 35 -14.50 15.94 15.64
C GLU A 35 -14.64 15.91 17.17
N GLU A 36 -14.00 14.94 17.84
CA GLU A 36 -13.94 14.89 19.31
C GLU A 36 -13.12 16.05 19.92
N GLU A 37 -12.11 16.58 19.22
CA GLU A 37 -11.21 17.62 19.76
C GLU A 37 -11.61 19.09 19.51
N GLN A 38 -12.76 19.39 18.88
CA GLN A 38 -13.29 20.76 18.63
C GLN A 38 -12.29 21.81 18.07
N LEU A 39 -12.34 21.98 16.74
CA LEU A 39 -12.26 23.27 16.01
C LEU A 39 -11.32 24.39 16.55
N GLU A 40 -10.02 24.14 16.62
CA GLU A 40 -9.05 25.23 16.45
C GLU A 40 -8.02 24.83 15.41
N SER A 41 -7.66 25.77 14.55
CA SER A 41 -6.73 25.60 13.43
C SER A 41 -5.40 24.98 13.88
N ILE A 42 -5.31 23.65 13.82
CA ILE A 42 -4.11 22.92 14.22
C ILE A 42 -3.01 23.29 13.22
N SER A 43 -2.03 24.08 13.67
CA SER A 43 -0.82 24.30 12.89
C SER A 43 -0.20 22.94 12.56
N PRO A 44 0.21 22.68 11.30
CA PRO A 44 0.89 21.44 10.93
C PRO A 44 2.14 21.15 11.77
N VAL A 45 2.74 22.19 12.38
CA VAL A 45 3.96 22.11 13.19
C VAL A 45 3.65 21.96 14.69
N SER A 46 2.38 21.97 15.09
CA SER A 46 2.01 21.66 16.47
C SER A 46 2.22 20.17 16.78
N ALA A 47 2.38 19.82 18.05
CA ALA A 47 2.51 18.42 18.49
C ALA A 47 1.36 17.54 17.97
N ARG A 48 0.13 18.08 17.91
CA ARG A 48 -1.04 17.40 17.33
C ARG A 48 -0.91 17.19 15.81
N GLY A 49 -0.47 18.21 15.07
CA GLY A 49 -0.22 18.10 13.63
C GLY A 49 0.85 17.07 13.28
N ILE A 50 1.90 17.00 14.10
CA ILE A 50 2.96 15.98 13.99
C ILE A 50 2.40 14.59 14.30
N ALA A 51 1.69 14.42 15.40
CA ALA A 51 1.08 13.14 15.78
C ALA A 51 0.13 12.61 14.70
N PHE A 52 -0.72 13.49 14.16
CA PHE A 52 -1.60 13.18 13.03
C PHE A 52 -0.80 12.70 11.80
N THR A 53 0.25 13.44 11.43
CA THR A 53 1.05 13.12 10.25
C THR A 53 1.74 11.77 10.41
N LEU A 54 2.28 11.48 11.60
CA LEU A 54 2.89 10.19 11.91
C LEU A 54 1.87 9.05 11.88
N ALA A 55 0.71 9.24 12.50
CA ALA A 55 -0.37 8.24 12.47
C ALA A 55 -0.81 7.93 11.04
N LEU A 56 -0.95 8.96 10.20
CA LEU A 56 -1.28 8.81 8.78
C LEU A 56 -0.19 8.03 8.03
N VAL A 57 1.09 8.38 8.19
CA VAL A 57 2.21 7.69 7.53
C VAL A 57 2.28 6.22 7.96
N VAL A 58 2.15 5.94 9.26
CA VAL A 58 2.11 4.55 9.77
C VAL A 58 0.93 3.80 9.20
N GLY A 59 -0.26 4.41 9.15
CA GLY A 59 -1.45 3.81 8.56
C GLY A 59 -1.28 3.45 7.09
N LEU A 60 -0.69 4.34 6.30
CA LEU A 60 -0.37 4.08 4.89
C LEU A 60 0.68 2.97 4.75
N PHE A 61 1.70 2.94 5.61
CA PHE A 61 2.72 1.90 5.59
C PHE A 61 2.14 0.52 5.93
N LEU A 62 1.23 0.45 6.90
CA LEU A 62 0.52 -0.79 7.24
C LEU A 62 -0.40 -1.26 6.11
N LEU A 63 -1.08 -0.34 5.42
CA LEU A 63 -1.94 -0.65 4.28
C LEU A 63 -1.13 -1.23 3.11
N HIS A 64 -0.03 -0.57 2.72
CA HIS A 64 0.88 -1.09 1.71
C HIS A 64 1.53 -2.41 2.14
N GLY A 65 1.90 -2.52 3.42
CA GLY A 65 2.39 -3.76 4.01
C GLY A 65 1.39 -4.90 3.81
N ALA A 66 0.11 -4.69 4.11
CA ALA A 66 -0.91 -5.73 3.90
C ALA A 66 -1.00 -6.19 2.44
N GLU A 67 -0.90 -5.26 1.48
CA GLU A 67 -0.91 -5.56 0.04
C GLU A 67 0.32 -6.35 -0.40
N ILE A 68 1.51 -5.98 0.09
CA ILE A 68 2.77 -6.72 -0.11
C ILE A 68 2.64 -8.14 0.45
N TRP A 69 2.12 -8.28 1.68
CA TRP A 69 1.94 -9.59 2.28
C TRP A 69 0.92 -10.46 1.54
N LEU A 70 -0.10 -9.86 0.91
CA LEU A 70 -1.02 -10.59 0.02
C LEU A 70 -0.29 -11.14 -1.21
N TYR A 71 0.55 -10.35 -1.88
CA TYR A 71 1.34 -10.83 -3.02
C TYR A 71 2.33 -11.92 -2.60
N ALA A 72 3.06 -11.71 -1.50
CA ALA A 72 3.94 -12.72 -0.92
C ALA A 72 3.21 -14.05 -0.64
N ALA A 73 2.02 -14.00 -0.05
CA ALA A 73 1.21 -15.18 0.19
C ALA A 73 0.81 -15.90 -1.11
N VAL A 74 0.47 -15.16 -2.17
CA VAL A 74 0.18 -15.74 -3.49
C VAL A 74 1.41 -16.41 -4.08
N TYR A 75 2.61 -15.84 -3.97
CA TYR A 75 3.83 -16.49 -4.45
C TYR A 75 4.12 -17.81 -3.73
N LEU A 76 3.83 -17.91 -2.44
CA LEU A 76 3.98 -19.17 -1.69
C LEU A 76 2.94 -20.21 -2.09
N VAL A 77 1.66 -19.81 -2.20
CA VAL A 77 0.56 -20.74 -2.57
C VAL A 77 0.74 -21.32 -3.97
N LEU A 78 1.39 -20.57 -4.86
CA LEU A 78 1.66 -20.99 -6.24
C LEU A 78 3.01 -21.71 -6.41
N ASP A 79 3.72 -21.98 -5.31
CA ASP A 79 5.09 -22.53 -5.29
C ASP A 79 6.05 -21.72 -6.20
N ALA A 80 5.81 -20.41 -6.33
CA ALA A 80 6.56 -19.52 -7.19
C ALA A 80 7.90 -19.09 -6.58
N LEU A 81 7.98 -19.10 -5.24
CA LEU A 81 9.14 -18.76 -4.43
C LEU A 81 9.27 -19.76 -3.27
N PRO A 82 10.51 -20.04 -2.81
CA PRO A 82 10.78 -21.21 -1.97
C PRO A 82 10.33 -21.08 -0.51
N ASP A 83 10.28 -19.87 0.03
CA ASP A 83 10.02 -19.64 1.46
C ASP A 83 9.46 -18.24 1.74
N LEU A 84 8.90 -18.06 2.94
CA LEU A 84 8.23 -16.83 3.35
C LEU A 84 9.16 -15.61 3.33
N HIS A 85 10.40 -15.75 3.79
CA HIS A 85 11.35 -14.64 3.82
C HIS A 85 11.64 -14.17 2.40
N THR A 86 11.91 -15.12 1.49
CA THR A 86 12.14 -14.83 0.07
C THR A 86 10.90 -14.21 -0.59
N ALA A 87 9.70 -14.72 -0.31
CA ALA A 87 8.46 -14.20 -0.88
C ALA A 87 8.13 -12.77 -0.43
N VAL A 88 8.27 -12.47 0.87
CA VAL A 88 8.05 -11.12 1.40
C VAL A 88 9.11 -10.15 0.89
N TYR A 89 10.38 -10.56 0.87
CA TYR A 89 11.46 -9.75 0.31
C TYR A 89 11.21 -9.43 -1.16
N PHE A 90 10.92 -10.45 -1.98
CA PHE A 90 10.65 -10.32 -3.40
C PHE A 90 9.45 -9.41 -3.68
N SER A 91 8.32 -9.65 -3.02
CA SER A 91 7.12 -8.82 -3.16
C SER A 91 7.41 -7.37 -2.74
N THR A 92 8.15 -7.16 -1.64
CA THR A 92 8.51 -5.80 -1.20
C THR A 92 9.30 -5.05 -2.27
N ILE A 93 10.37 -5.64 -2.81
CA ILE A 93 11.20 -4.97 -3.83
C ILE A 93 10.46 -4.81 -5.17
N THR A 94 9.54 -5.72 -5.48
CA THR A 94 8.75 -5.68 -6.72
C THR A 94 7.68 -4.60 -6.63
N TYR A 95 6.86 -4.63 -5.58
CA TYR A 95 5.81 -3.64 -5.31
C TYR A 95 6.37 -2.22 -5.20
N SER A 96 7.55 -2.07 -4.56
CA SER A 96 8.22 -0.77 -4.43
C SER A 96 9.01 -0.34 -5.69
N THR A 97 8.97 -1.14 -6.76
CA THR A 97 9.67 -0.90 -8.04
C THR A 97 11.19 -0.82 -7.94
N ILE A 98 11.78 -1.40 -6.88
CA ILE A 98 13.24 -1.53 -6.72
C ILE A 98 13.79 -2.57 -7.71
N GLY A 99 13.09 -3.71 -7.87
CA GLY A 99 13.31 -4.73 -8.90
C GLY A 99 14.77 -5.05 -9.26
N TYR A 100 15.44 -5.87 -8.46
CA TYR A 100 16.87 -6.18 -8.66
C TYR A 100 17.12 -7.29 -9.71
N ASP A 101 16.46 -8.44 -9.57
CA ASP A 101 16.35 -9.50 -10.58
C ASP A 101 15.13 -10.38 -10.25
N ASP A 102 14.74 -11.26 -11.17
CA ASP A 102 13.73 -12.30 -10.98
C ASP A 102 14.37 -13.69 -10.76
N ALA A 103 15.63 -13.71 -10.30
CA ALA A 103 16.37 -14.95 -10.09
C ALA A 103 15.70 -15.79 -8.99
N GLY A 104 15.23 -16.97 -9.37
CA GLY A 104 14.52 -17.89 -8.47
C GLY A 104 12.99 -17.76 -8.47
N LEU A 105 12.42 -16.79 -9.19
CA LEU A 105 10.99 -16.76 -9.47
C LEU A 105 10.66 -17.78 -10.57
N ALA A 106 9.65 -18.62 -10.35
CA ALA A 106 9.19 -19.53 -11.38
C ALA A 106 8.68 -18.77 -12.63
N HIS A 107 9.15 -19.19 -13.81
CA HIS A 107 8.89 -18.51 -15.09
C HIS A 107 7.40 -18.28 -15.37
N ASP A 108 6.55 -19.21 -14.97
CA ASP A 108 5.09 -19.13 -15.16
C ASP A 108 4.44 -17.92 -14.46
N TRP A 109 5.08 -17.37 -13.41
CA TRP A 109 4.54 -16.32 -12.55
C TRP A 109 5.24 -14.96 -12.72
N GLN A 110 6.20 -14.83 -13.64
CA GLN A 110 6.88 -13.56 -13.93
C GLN A 110 5.91 -12.43 -14.30
N LEU A 111 4.81 -12.74 -15.02
CA LEU A 111 3.78 -11.74 -15.34
C LEU A 111 3.05 -11.20 -14.11
N VAL A 112 2.89 -12.03 -13.06
CA VAL A 112 2.29 -11.57 -11.79
C VAL A 112 3.20 -10.53 -11.14
N ALA A 113 4.52 -10.80 -11.10
CA ALA A 113 5.52 -9.85 -10.57
C ALA A 113 5.59 -8.55 -11.37
N ALA A 114 5.58 -8.63 -12.70
CA ALA A 114 5.57 -7.44 -13.54
C ALA A 114 4.33 -6.55 -13.28
N ILE A 115 3.16 -7.17 -13.11
CA ILE A 115 1.91 -6.46 -12.82
C ILE A 115 1.88 -5.96 -11.36
N GLU A 116 2.44 -6.70 -10.41
CA GLU A 116 2.59 -6.27 -9.02
C GLU A 116 3.35 -4.94 -8.94
N GLY A 117 4.49 -4.83 -9.64
CA GLY A 117 5.27 -3.58 -9.64
C GLY A 117 4.50 -2.39 -10.23
N MET A 118 3.78 -2.60 -11.34
CA MET A 118 2.91 -1.57 -11.92
C MET A 118 1.77 -1.18 -10.97
N ASN A 119 1.18 -2.15 -10.29
CA ASN A 119 0.12 -1.90 -9.32
C ASN A 119 0.66 -1.13 -8.10
N GLY A 120 1.81 -1.53 -7.57
CA GLY A 120 2.43 -0.89 -6.42
C GLY A 120 2.75 0.59 -6.66
N ILE A 121 3.29 0.95 -7.82
CA ILE A 121 3.54 2.36 -8.14
C ILE A 121 2.25 3.18 -8.24
N ILE A 122 1.17 2.61 -8.78
CA ILE A 122 -0.14 3.29 -8.85
C ILE A 122 -0.70 3.52 -7.43
N LEU A 123 -0.66 2.51 -6.57
CA LEU A 123 -1.18 2.60 -5.20
C LEU A 123 -0.34 3.55 -4.33
N MET A 124 0.99 3.54 -4.45
CA MET A 124 1.86 4.51 -3.77
C MET A 124 1.62 5.94 -4.26
N GLY A 125 1.39 6.12 -5.57
CA GLY A 125 1.00 7.41 -6.15
C GLY A 125 -0.34 7.91 -5.59
N TRP A 126 -1.33 7.02 -5.47
CA TRP A 126 -2.62 7.34 -4.86
C TRP A 126 -2.46 7.73 -3.38
N SER A 127 -1.68 6.98 -2.62
CA SER A 127 -1.37 7.29 -1.22
C SER A 127 -0.67 8.64 -1.05
N THR A 128 0.25 8.99 -1.95
CA THR A 128 0.91 10.31 -1.95
C THR A 128 -0.09 11.44 -2.20
N ALA A 129 -0.96 11.29 -3.20
CA ALA A 129 -2.01 12.28 -3.50
C ALA A 129 -3.00 12.43 -2.34
N PHE A 130 -3.37 11.32 -1.71
CA PHE A 130 -4.23 11.30 -0.51
C PHE A 130 -3.56 12.01 0.67
N PHE A 131 -2.31 11.71 0.96
CA PHE A 131 -1.51 12.33 2.01
C PHE A 131 -1.46 13.86 1.82
N VAL A 132 -1.07 14.33 0.63
CA VAL A 132 -0.99 15.77 0.32
C VAL A 132 -2.36 16.44 0.46
N SER A 133 -3.45 15.77 0.04
CA SER A 133 -4.81 16.29 0.19
C SER A 133 -5.19 16.51 1.66
N LEU A 134 -4.84 15.57 2.55
CA LEU A 134 -5.11 15.69 3.99
C LEU A 134 -4.26 16.79 4.63
N ILE A 135 -2.96 16.82 4.38
CA ILE A 135 -2.06 17.84 4.96
C ILE A 135 -2.45 19.25 4.50
N THR A 136 -2.81 19.41 3.22
CA THR A 136 -3.25 20.72 2.69
C THR A 136 -4.55 21.20 3.34
N ARG A 137 -5.48 20.28 3.64
CA ARG A 137 -6.71 20.58 4.38
C ARG A 137 -6.45 20.99 5.83
N LEU A 138 -5.39 20.48 6.46
CA LEU A 138 -4.97 20.90 7.80
C LEU A 138 -4.37 22.30 7.82
N SER A 139 -3.64 22.67 6.76
CA SER A 139 -2.99 23.98 6.64
C SER A 139 -3.94 25.12 6.23
N ARG A 140 -5.11 24.80 5.67
CA ARG A 140 -6.09 25.81 5.24
C ARG A 140 -6.83 26.39 6.44
N LYS A 141 -6.60 27.68 6.71
CA LYS A 141 -7.44 28.53 7.57
C LYS A 141 -8.85 28.65 7.02
#